data_AF-A0A8C1LI73-F1
#
_entry.id   AF-A0A8C1LI73-F1
#
_cell.length_a   1.000
_cell.length_b   1.000
_cell.length_c   1.000
_cell.angle_alpha   90.00
_cell.angle_beta   90.00
_cell.angle_gamma   90.00
#
_symmetry.space_group_name_H-M   'P 1'
#
loop_
_entity.id
_entity.type
_entity.pdbx_description
1 polymer ?
#
loop_
_entity_poly.entity_id
_entity_poly.type
_entity_poly.pdbx_seq_one_letter_code
_entity_poly.pdbx_strand_id
1 'polypeptide(L)'
;VRRASSLVTNSANTYLSQTTLALLDSISGYNMAIDRLVSLHKHYVDSINRISSVDEDAIWQLILRRRQEVIDRRKDYKRFESCWMKAIDLSKLATEAAFNAGNSHLLEQAFNNFF
;
A
#
# COMPACT_ATOMS: atom_id res chain seq x y z
N VAL A 1 -6.44 34.64 0.16
CA VAL A 1 -6.51 33.58 -0.87
C VAL A 1 -5.16 32.90 -1.10
N ARG A 2 -4.11 33.63 -1.52
CA ARG A 2 -2.79 33.05 -1.85
C ARG A 2 -2.16 32.15 -0.76
N ARG A 3 -2.09 32.63 0.49
CA ARG A 3 -1.54 31.86 1.63
C ARG A 3 -2.34 30.60 1.95
N ALA A 4 -3.66 30.69 1.92
CA ALA A 4 -4.54 29.54 2.16
C ALA A 4 -4.38 28.49 1.07
N SER A 5 -4.30 28.91 -0.20
CA SER A 5 -4.03 28.03 -1.33
C SER A 5 -2.68 27.31 -1.19
N SER A 6 -1.60 28.03 -0.85
CA SER A 6 -0.29 27.41 -0.62
C SER A 6 -0.31 26.39 0.53
N LEU A 7 -1.02 26.69 1.63
CA LEU A 7 -1.17 25.76 2.75
C LEU A 7 -1.90 24.48 2.33
N VAL A 8 -3.01 24.60 1.59
CA VAL A 8 -3.79 23.46 1.08
C VAL A 8 -2.94 22.58 0.16
N THR A 9 -2.18 23.17 -0.77
CA THR A 9 -1.26 22.43 -1.64
C THR A 9 -0.18 21.71 -0.85
N ASN A 10 0.45 22.36 0.13
CA ASN A 10 1.48 21.73 0.97
C ASN A 10 0.94 20.58 1.81
N SER A 11 -0.26 20.74 2.39
CA SER A 11 -0.94 19.70 3.14
C SER A 11 -1.35 18.52 2.25
N ALA A 12 -1.86 18.78 1.04
CA ALA A 12 -2.20 17.73 0.08
C ALA A 12 -0.97 16.94 -0.36
N ASN A 13 0.15 17.62 -0.66
CA ASN A 13 1.42 16.98 -0.99
C ASN A 13 1.94 16.11 0.16
N THR A 14 1.90 16.62 1.40
CA THR A 14 2.32 15.86 2.59
C THR A 14 1.48 14.59 2.76
N TYR A 15 0.16 14.72 2.61
CA TYR A 15 -0.76 13.58 2.71
C TYR A 15 -0.53 12.56 1.58
N LEU A 16 -0.27 13.03 0.36
CA LEU A 16 0.07 12.17 -0.77
C LEU A 16 1.37 11.40 -0.52
N SER A 17 2.44 12.06 -0.07
CA SER A 17 3.71 11.39 0.25
C SER A 17 3.54 10.32 1.34
N GLN A 18 2.81 10.64 2.42
CA GLN A 18 2.57 9.69 3.50
C GLN A 18 1.74 8.48 3.06
N THR A 19 0.68 8.71 2.27
CA THR A 19 -0.15 7.61 1.76
C THR A 19 0.57 6.75 0.72
N THR A 20 1.45 7.33 -0.10
CA THR A 20 2.33 6.59 -1.01
C THR A 20 3.26 5.66 -0.24
N LEU A 21 3.95 6.16 0.80
CA LEU A 21 4.84 5.33 1.63
C LEU A 21 4.08 4.21 2.34
N ALA A 22 2.93 4.52 2.96
CA ALA A 22 2.11 3.51 3.62
C ALA A 22 1.59 2.44 2.63
N LEU A 23 1.24 2.83 1.40
CA LEU A 23 0.85 1.90 0.35
C LEU A 23 2.03 0.98 -0.03
N LEU A 24 3.21 1.53 -0.30
CA LEU A 24 4.41 0.76 -0.64
C LEU A 24 4.76 -0.25 0.46
N ASP A 25 4.77 0.18 1.72
CA ASP A 25 5.05 -0.68 2.88
C ASP A 25 4.01 -1.81 2.98
N SER A 26 2.72 -1.50 2.77
CA SER A 26 1.65 -2.49 2.82
C SER A 26 1.72 -3.53 1.68
N ILE A 27 2.09 -3.10 0.46
CA ILE A 27 2.30 -3.98 -0.69
C ILE A 27 3.51 -4.88 -0.44
N SER A 28 4.61 -4.31 0.07
CA SER A 28 5.81 -5.07 0.45
C SER A 28 5.47 -6.16 1.47
N GLY A 29 4.74 -5.80 2.53
CA GLY A 29 4.28 -6.75 3.55
C GLY A 29 3.36 -7.85 2.99
N TYR A 30 2.48 -7.52 2.05
CA TYR A 30 1.62 -8.49 1.35
C TYR A 30 2.44 -9.47 0.50
N ASN A 31 3.40 -8.96 -0.29
CA ASN A 31 4.27 -9.79 -1.12
C ASN A 31 5.10 -10.76 -0.26
N MET A 32 5.68 -10.27 0.83
CA MET A 32 6.41 -11.12 1.78
C MET A 32 5.53 -12.22 2.38
N ALA A 33 4.25 -11.93 2.69
CA ALA A 33 3.32 -12.92 3.19
C ALA A 33 3.00 -13.99 2.13
N ILE A 34 2.85 -13.60 0.86
CA ILE A 34 2.70 -14.54 -0.26
C ILE A 34 3.94 -15.42 -0.42
N ASP A 35 5.14 -14.84 -0.44
CA ASP A 35 6.38 -15.60 -0.64
C ASP A 35 6.58 -16.65 0.46
N ARG A 36 6.24 -16.29 1.70
CA ARG A 36 6.24 -17.23 2.84
C ARG A 36 5.22 -18.36 2.65
N LEU A 37 4.00 -18.03 2.21
CA LEU A 37 2.96 -19.03 1.97
C LEU A 37 3.33 -19.98 0.82
N VAL A 38 3.90 -19.45 -0.26
CA VAL A 38 4.36 -20.23 -1.41
C VAL A 38 5.52 -21.15 -1.01
N SER A 39 6.49 -20.62 -0.28
CA SER A 39 7.64 -21.41 0.23
C SER A 39 7.18 -22.54 1.15
N LEU A 40 6.19 -22.28 2.02
CA LEU A 40 5.60 -23.30 2.87
C LEU A 40 4.88 -24.41 2.07
N HIS A 41 4.11 -24.05 1.04
CA HIS A 41 3.46 -25.05 0.18
C HIS A 41 4.49 -25.89 -0.58
N LYS A 42 5.55 -25.27 -1.12
CA LYS A 42 6.64 -26.01 -1.78
C LYS A 42 7.28 -27.02 -0.83
N HIS A 43 7.65 -26.57 0.37
CA HIS A 43 8.21 -27.45 1.39
C HIS A 43 7.26 -28.61 1.77
N TYR A 44 5.96 -28.34 1.91
CA TYR A 44 4.97 -29.38 2.18
C TYR A 44 4.93 -30.43 1.06
N VAL A 45 4.85 -30.00 -0.21
CA VAL A 45 4.86 -30.91 -1.37
C VAL A 45 6.14 -31.74 -1.42
N ASP A 46 7.30 -31.15 -1.15
CA ASP A 46 8.59 -31.85 -1.17
C ASP A 46 8.74 -32.88 -0.02
N SER A 47 8.01 -32.68 1.08
CA SER A 47 8.12 -33.49 2.29
C SER A 47 6.96 -34.47 2.52
N ILE A 48 5.89 -34.41 1.71
CA ILE A 48 4.63 -35.14 1.95
C ILE A 48 4.79 -36.66 2.15
N ASN A 49 5.73 -37.29 1.44
CA ASN A 49 5.98 -38.74 1.55
C ASN A 49 6.90 -39.12 2.73
N ARG A 50 7.35 -38.14 3.53
CA ARG A 50 8.37 -38.30 4.58
C ARG A 50 7.93 -37.75 5.94
N ILE A 51 6.76 -37.14 6.03
CA ILE A 51 6.22 -36.53 7.26
C ILE A 51 5.25 -37.49 7.96
N SER A 52 5.21 -37.43 9.28
CA SER A 52 4.20 -38.15 10.07
C SER A 52 2.84 -37.44 9.95
N SER A 53 1.75 -38.12 10.31
CA SER A 53 0.42 -37.49 10.33
C SER A 53 0.32 -36.31 11.30
N VAL A 54 1.03 -36.37 12.42
CA VAL A 54 1.08 -35.27 13.41
C VAL A 54 1.81 -34.06 12.83
N ASP A 55 2.91 -34.28 12.12
CA ASP A 55 3.67 -33.21 11.46
C ASP A 55 2.87 -32.61 10.30
N GLU A 56 2.14 -33.44 9.56
CA GLU A 56 1.24 -33.00 8.50
C GLU A 56 0.15 -32.08 9.03
N ASP A 57 -0.53 -32.44 10.11
CA ASP A 57 -1.54 -31.59 10.76
C ASP A 57 -0.94 -30.25 11.20
N ALA A 58 0.27 -30.27 11.78
CA ALA A 58 0.97 -29.05 12.20
C ALA A 58 1.30 -28.13 11.01
N ILE A 59 1.78 -28.69 9.90
CA ILE A 59 2.05 -27.95 8.67
C ILE A 59 0.76 -27.40 8.08
N TRP A 60 -0.33 -28.18 8.09
CA TRP A 60 -1.63 -27.73 7.61
C TRP A 60 -2.17 -26.55 8.41
N GLN A 61 -2.08 -26.61 9.74
CA GLN A 61 -2.46 -25.49 10.61
C GLN A 61 -1.61 -24.24 10.34
N LEU A 62 -0.32 -24.41 10.06
CA LEU A 62 0.55 -23.31 9.67
C LEU A 62 0.13 -22.70 8.31
N ILE A 63 -0.22 -23.54 7.33
CA ILE A 63 -0.76 -23.09 6.03
C ILE A 63 -2.01 -22.25 6.22
N LEU A 64 -2.97 -22.70 7.05
CA LEU A 64 -4.20 -21.96 7.33
C LEU A 64 -3.90 -20.59 7.96
N ARG A 65 -3.01 -20.52 8.94
CA ARG A 65 -2.58 -19.23 9.56
C ARG A 65 -1.93 -18.30 8.54
N ARG A 66 -1.06 -18.81 7.67
CA ARG A 66 -0.40 -18.01 6.63
C ARG A 66 -1.38 -17.54 5.55
N ARG A 67 -2.39 -18.35 5.19
CA ARG A 67 -3.49 -17.92 4.31
C ARG A 67 -4.28 -16.77 4.93
N GLN A 68 -4.58 -16.85 6.23
CA GLN A 68 -5.25 -15.76 6.94
C GLN A 68 -4.40 -14.48 6.96
N GLU A 69 -3.09 -14.59 7.22
CA GLU A 69 -2.16 -13.46 7.16
C GLU A 69 -2.19 -12.77 5.78
N VAL A 70 -2.14 -13.54 4.68
CA VAL A 70 -2.23 -13.00 3.31
C VAL A 70 -3.55 -12.27 3.08
N ILE A 71 -4.68 -12.81 3.58
CA ILE A 71 -6.00 -12.17 3.46
C ILE A 71 -6.04 -10.84 4.21
N ASP A 72 -5.49 -10.79 5.42
CA ASP A 72 -5.54 -9.57 6.23
C ASP A 72 -4.59 -8.49 5.67
N ARG A 73 -3.37 -8.88 5.24
CA ARG A 73 -2.47 -7.99 4.49
C ARG A 73 -3.10 -7.48 3.20
N ARG A 74 -3.91 -8.32 2.53
CA ARG A 74 -4.66 -7.92 1.35
C ARG A 74 -5.66 -6.81 1.63
N LYS A 75 -6.40 -6.93 2.72
CA LYS A 75 -7.35 -5.89 3.16
C LYS A 75 -6.62 -4.60 3.51
N ASP A 76 -5.49 -4.69 4.20
CA ASP A 76 -4.68 -3.53 4.56
C ASP A 76 -4.17 -2.79 3.32
N TYR A 77 -3.53 -3.48 2.36
CA TYR A 77 -3.04 -2.79 1.16
C TYR A 77 -4.19 -2.15 0.38
N LYS A 78 -5.36 -2.80 0.29
CA LYS A 78 -6.53 -2.21 -0.38
C LYS A 78 -7.06 -0.97 0.32
N ARG A 79 -6.99 -0.92 1.65
CA ARG A 79 -7.32 0.27 2.42
C ARG A 79 -6.32 1.40 2.11
N PHE A 80 -5.02 1.13 2.11
CA PHE A 80 -4.01 2.15 1.78
C PHE A 80 -4.09 2.61 0.33
N GLU A 81 -4.42 1.72 -0.61
CA GLU A 81 -4.66 2.06 -2.02
C GLU A 81 -5.82 3.06 -2.14
N SER A 82 -6.92 2.84 -1.39
CA SER A 82 -8.03 3.78 -1.34
C SER A 82 -7.64 5.14 -0.75
N CYS A 83 -6.84 5.16 0.33
CA CYS A 83 -6.33 6.41 0.91
C CYS A 83 -5.44 7.17 -0.08
N TRP A 84 -4.55 6.46 -0.77
CA TRP A 84 -3.65 7.03 -1.76
C TRP A 84 -4.39 7.61 -2.97
N MET A 85 -5.40 6.91 -3.49
CA MET A 85 -6.26 7.45 -4.57
C MET A 85 -6.95 8.75 -4.15
N LYS A 86 -7.49 8.81 -2.92
CA LYS A 86 -8.07 10.05 -2.39
C LYS A 86 -7.04 11.17 -2.24
N ALA A 87 -5.82 10.83 -1.83
CA ALA A 87 -4.73 11.81 -1.72
C ALA A 87 -4.34 12.38 -3.09
N ILE A 88 -4.33 11.56 -4.15
CA ILE A 88 -4.14 12.03 -5.53
C ILE A 88 -5.23 13.03 -5.92
N ASP A 89 -6.50 12.68 -5.69
CA ASP A 89 -7.62 13.54 -6.06
C ASP A 89 -7.58 14.88 -5.31
N LEU A 90 -7.25 14.84 -4.00
CA LEU A 90 -7.03 16.05 -3.21
C LEU A 90 -5.88 16.90 -3.73
N SER A 91 -4.76 16.30 -4.11
CA SER A 91 -3.61 17.01 -4.69
C SER A 91 -3.91 17.64 -6.04
N LYS A 92 -4.73 16.99 -6.89
CA LYS A 92 -5.23 17.58 -8.14
C LYS A 92 -6.10 18.80 -7.88
N LEU A 93 -7.11 18.66 -7.01
CA LEU A 93 -8.00 19.76 -6.63
C LEU A 93 -7.25 20.93 -6.00
N ALA A 94 -6.28 20.66 -5.13
CA ALA A 94 -5.45 21.68 -4.49
C ALA A 94 -4.61 22.45 -5.53
N THR A 95 -4.07 21.73 -6.52
CA THR A 95 -3.29 22.32 -7.61
C THR A 95 -4.16 23.19 -8.54
N GLU A 96 -5.36 22.72 -8.90
CA GLU A 96 -6.32 23.49 -9.69
C GLU A 96 -6.77 24.77 -8.97
N ALA A 97 -7.08 24.67 -7.67
CA ALA A 97 -7.43 25.83 -6.84
C ALA A 97 -6.28 26.83 -6.74
N ALA A 98 -5.04 26.35 -6.66
CA ALA A 98 -3.85 27.20 -6.65
C ALA A 98 -3.60 27.91 -7.97
N PHE A 99 -3.79 27.22 -9.10
CA PHE A 99 -3.74 27.83 -10.42
C PHE A 99 -4.77 28.95 -10.58
N ASN A 100 -6.02 28.68 -10.21
CA ASN A 100 -7.11 29.67 -10.24
C ASN A 100 -6.86 30.87 -9.32
N ALA A 101 -6.07 30.69 -8.25
CA ALA A 101 -5.64 31.76 -7.35
C ALA A 101 -4.42 32.57 -7.86
N GLY A 102 -3.92 32.29 -9.06
CA GLY A 102 -2.77 32.95 -9.68
C GLY A 102 -1.40 32.42 -9.23
N ASN A 103 -1.34 31.21 -8.66
CA ASN A 103 -0.09 30.56 -8.25
C ASN A 103 0.40 29.55 -9.30
N SER A 104 0.67 30.02 -10.52
CA SER A 104 1.08 29.16 -11.66
C SER A 104 2.34 28.32 -11.40
N HIS A 105 3.27 28.80 -10.55
CA HIS A 105 4.49 28.05 -10.18
C HIS A 105 4.21 26.75 -9.39
N LEU A 106 3.07 26.62 -8.72
CA LEU A 106 2.74 25.40 -7.96
C LEU A 106 2.33 24.21 -8.86
N LEU A 107 1.99 24.45 -10.13
CA LEU A 107 1.75 23.38 -11.11
C LEU A 107 3.02 22.59 -11.41
N GLU A 108 4.16 23.28 -11.49
CA GLU A 108 5.45 22.69 -11.82
C GLU A 108 5.94 21.77 -10.70
N GLN A 109 5.72 22.17 -9.43
CA GLN A 109 5.96 21.31 -8.26
C GLN A 109 5.01 20.12 -8.17
N ALA A 110 3.73 20.30 -8.52
CA ALA A 110 2.77 19.20 -8.51
C ALA A 110 3.13 18.14 -9.56
N PHE A 111 3.51 18.55 -10.77
CA PHE A 111 3.96 17.64 -11.84
C PHE A 111 5.15 16.77 -11.41
N ASN A 112 6.12 17.35 -10.70
CA ASN A 112 7.30 16.63 -10.19
C ASN A 112 7.00 15.71 -8.99
N ASN A 113 5.83 15.81 -8.36
CA ASN A 113 5.44 14.93 -7.25
C ASN A 113 4.59 13.74 -7.71
N PHE A 114 4.04 13.78 -8.92
CA PHE A 114 3.23 12.70 -9.49
C PHE A 114 4.05 11.70 -10.34
N PHE A 115 5.28 12.07 -10.75
CA PHE A 115 6.23 11.27 -11.52
C PHE A 115 7.56 11.16 -10.76
#